data_AF-A0A1X7K3K6-F1
#
_entry.id   AF-A0A1X7K3K6-F1
#
_cell.length_a   1.000
_cell.length_b   1.000
_cell.length_c   1.000
_cell.angle_alpha   90.00
_cell.angle_beta   90.00
_cell.angle_gamma   90.00
#
_symmetry.space_group_name_H-M   'P 1'
#
loop_
_entity.id
_entity.type
_entity.pdbx_description
1 polymer ?
#
loop_
_entity_poly.entity_id
_entity_poly.type
_entity_poly.pdbx_seq_one_letter_code
_entity_poly.pdbx_strand_id
1 'polypeptide(L)'
;MENTCFKIKALDKLQDNITSIKNANTDNRILKRVSEIEKAATTSDNKLKAKGEDLYETYSSALQLKEKGGDVDNIIYTFVIEILDGILQSSPSERYYLENNDAFLMELSKEIDLKREIPVDETPELECSWSENLSTEETLEFLELMDKAIKDRDQLIKEYGDIIAFLNRLLTAKGEFDKRRQIKEDLPLFTFVRTCAKKKDDEIAAQIIEELKAESNSENTASDNAFADSNIEEPVQESVQEFVDSLTSETPVENTATEPTETATADAPETTEAPTEEHDSPASAAFTESEGNRADVLFVLDASGSMRPCFDQLRTHIKRFVEPFKTAGFTSLRLGLLAYSANKDRTHNRIVYRNMFLCPNRASNMATLYGDHETASKMFFTNTSSIEGNVDKFVRRLDEIKCLGDEDTPFAMDCAADFPFEPINTTRRVIILFTDERIDDGVSKMKSIGENYSTLDKIMDKISKKHISLYFYGPSSPATEVLEDYPRVVYQDVIAYQDRHSPTETWDSLNIGRVLESLGKSISRSALSATEEPETERAIYHQDTWSEDSWN
;
A
#
# COMPACT_ATOMS: atom_id res chain seq x y z
N MET A 1 20.01 -18.29 1.25
CA MET A 1 21.05 -19.34 1.35
C MET A 1 21.19 -20.00 2.71
N GLU A 2 21.06 -19.30 3.84
CA GLU A 2 21.25 -19.92 5.18
C GLU A 2 20.42 -21.19 5.37
N ASN A 3 19.15 -21.18 4.95
CA ASN A 3 18.27 -22.35 4.90
C ASN A 3 18.88 -23.55 4.14
N THR A 4 19.59 -23.30 3.04
CA THR A 4 20.32 -24.32 2.24
C THR A 4 21.57 -24.82 2.97
N CYS A 5 22.39 -23.94 3.53
CA CYS A 5 23.60 -24.32 4.28
C CYS A 5 23.25 -25.06 5.60
N PHE A 6 22.14 -24.67 6.24
CA PHE A 6 21.54 -25.36 7.38
C PHE A 6 21.05 -26.76 6.97
N LYS A 7 20.37 -26.88 5.82
CA LYS A 7 19.96 -28.18 5.26
C LYS A 7 21.15 -29.07 4.85
N ILE A 8 22.29 -28.50 4.42
CA ILE A 8 23.52 -29.27 4.20
C ILE A 8 24.08 -29.79 5.54
N LYS A 9 24.24 -28.93 6.56
CA LYS A 9 24.67 -29.37 7.90
C LYS A 9 23.72 -30.40 8.54
N ALA A 10 22.42 -30.30 8.24
CA ALA A 10 21.43 -31.28 8.67
C ALA A 10 21.60 -32.64 7.96
N LEU A 11 22.13 -32.69 6.73
CA LEU A 11 22.41 -33.93 6.01
C LEU A 11 23.67 -34.63 6.54
N ASP A 12 24.70 -33.88 6.95
CA ASP A 12 25.85 -34.46 7.64
C ASP A 12 25.40 -35.13 8.95
N LYS A 13 24.64 -34.39 9.78
CA LYS A 13 23.99 -34.90 11.01
C LYS A 13 23.05 -36.09 10.73
N LEU A 14 22.37 -36.12 9.58
CA LEU A 14 21.52 -37.24 9.15
C LEU A 14 22.36 -38.49 8.83
N GLN A 15 23.51 -38.33 8.16
CA GLN A 15 24.43 -39.44 7.85
C GLN A 15 25.11 -39.98 9.12
N ASP A 16 25.46 -39.11 10.07
CA ASP A 16 25.96 -39.52 11.39
C ASP A 16 24.89 -40.31 12.17
N ASN A 17 23.64 -39.86 12.18
CA ASN A 17 22.51 -40.58 12.78
C ASN A 17 22.27 -41.94 12.10
N ILE A 18 22.24 -41.99 10.76
CA ILE A 18 22.11 -43.25 9.98
C ILE A 18 23.22 -44.23 10.36
N THR A 19 24.46 -43.76 10.42
CA THR A 19 25.64 -44.56 10.77
C THR A 19 25.58 -45.06 12.22
N SER A 20 25.12 -44.22 13.14
CA SER A 20 24.96 -44.56 14.56
C SER A 20 23.89 -45.64 14.76
N ILE A 21 22.71 -45.50 14.16
CA ILE A 21 21.63 -46.50 14.22
C ILE A 21 22.09 -47.84 13.63
N LYS A 22 22.80 -47.79 12.49
CA LYS A 22 23.33 -48.95 11.76
C LYS A 22 24.41 -49.72 12.54
N ASN A 23 25.16 -49.04 13.40
CA ASN A 23 26.16 -49.65 14.28
C ASN A 23 25.56 -50.17 15.59
N ALA A 24 24.51 -49.52 16.12
CA ALA A 24 23.88 -49.88 17.39
C ALA A 24 22.87 -51.04 17.27
N ASN A 25 22.24 -51.24 16.11
CA ASN A 25 21.11 -52.17 15.96
C ASN A 25 21.47 -53.47 15.24
N THR A 26 21.01 -54.60 15.78
CA THR A 26 21.11 -55.93 15.14
C THR A 26 19.79 -56.44 14.54
N ASP A 27 18.69 -55.68 14.65
CA ASP A 27 17.39 -56.09 14.13
C ASP A 27 17.31 -55.92 12.60
N ASN A 28 16.87 -56.98 11.91
CA ASN A 28 16.83 -57.01 10.44
C ASN A 28 15.76 -56.09 9.82
N ARG A 29 14.69 -55.71 10.55
CA ARG A 29 13.69 -54.73 10.11
C ARG A 29 14.31 -53.34 10.13
N ILE A 30 14.98 -52.99 11.23
CA ILE A 30 15.70 -51.70 11.38
C ILE A 30 16.79 -51.60 10.31
N LEU A 31 17.69 -52.59 10.21
CA LEU A 31 18.80 -52.56 9.25
C LEU A 31 18.32 -52.47 7.79
N LYS A 32 17.20 -53.13 7.43
CA LYS A 32 16.56 -52.97 6.12
C LYS A 32 16.05 -51.53 5.92
N ARG A 33 15.33 -50.98 6.89
CA ARG A 33 14.72 -49.64 6.78
C ARG A 33 15.78 -48.53 6.74
N VAL A 34 16.84 -48.67 7.54
CA VAL A 34 18.03 -47.81 7.50
C VAL A 34 18.67 -47.83 6.11
N SER A 35 18.81 -49.00 5.47
CA SER A 35 19.38 -49.10 4.12
C SER A 35 18.49 -48.48 3.03
N GLU A 36 17.15 -48.54 3.17
CA GLU A 36 16.22 -47.83 2.30
C GLU A 36 16.39 -46.30 2.40
N ILE A 37 16.53 -45.78 3.63
CA ILE A 37 16.70 -44.34 3.91
C ILE A 37 18.09 -43.84 3.52
N GLU A 38 19.14 -44.62 3.77
CA GLU A 38 20.52 -44.38 3.30
C GLU A 38 20.56 -44.23 1.76
N LYS A 39 19.84 -45.11 1.04
CA LYS A 39 19.69 -45.03 -0.41
C LYS A 39 18.86 -43.82 -0.86
N ALA A 40 17.78 -43.49 -0.15
CA ALA A 40 16.94 -42.33 -0.46
C ALA A 40 17.69 -41.01 -0.26
N ALA A 41 18.38 -40.85 0.88
CA ALA A 41 19.21 -39.69 1.19
C ALA A 41 20.33 -39.50 0.15
N THR A 42 21.05 -40.57 -0.21
CA THR A 42 22.07 -40.56 -1.27
C THR A 42 21.49 -40.17 -2.64
N THR A 43 20.29 -40.65 -2.97
CA THR A 43 19.61 -40.32 -4.23
C THR A 43 19.21 -38.84 -4.27
N SER A 44 18.61 -38.34 -3.18
CA SER A 44 18.24 -36.93 -3.01
C SER A 44 19.47 -36.01 -3.04
N ASP A 45 20.61 -36.48 -2.52
CA ASP A 45 21.85 -35.71 -2.53
C ASP A 45 22.49 -35.59 -3.92
N ASN A 46 22.50 -36.68 -4.69
CA ASN A 46 22.92 -36.63 -6.09
C ASN A 46 22.00 -35.74 -6.94
N LYS A 47 20.69 -35.69 -6.67
CA LYS A 47 19.78 -34.73 -7.30
C LYS A 47 20.11 -33.28 -6.93
N LEU A 48 20.38 -32.99 -5.66
CA LEU A 48 20.73 -31.64 -5.21
C LEU A 48 22.04 -31.16 -5.83
N LYS A 49 23.06 -32.03 -5.91
CA LYS A 49 24.34 -31.75 -6.56
C LYS A 49 24.16 -31.42 -8.05
N ALA A 50 23.44 -32.27 -8.79
CA ALA A 50 23.11 -32.00 -10.19
C ALA A 50 22.33 -30.68 -10.39
N LYS A 51 21.44 -30.30 -9.46
CA LYS A 51 20.76 -28.99 -9.51
C LYS A 51 21.64 -27.80 -9.09
N GLY A 52 22.68 -28.01 -8.29
CA GLY A 52 23.74 -27.02 -8.08
C GLY A 52 24.61 -26.82 -9.33
N GLU A 53 24.92 -27.91 -10.03
CA GLU A 53 25.66 -27.89 -11.30
C GLU A 53 24.85 -27.18 -12.41
N ASP A 54 23.58 -27.56 -12.63
CA ASP A 54 22.65 -26.87 -13.56
C ASP A 54 22.59 -25.34 -13.29
N LEU A 55 22.51 -24.96 -12.00
CA LEU A 55 22.44 -23.56 -11.58
C LEU A 55 23.75 -22.81 -11.87
N TYR A 56 24.89 -23.45 -11.62
CA TYR A 56 26.22 -22.87 -11.87
C TYR A 56 26.52 -22.74 -13.37
N GLU A 57 26.08 -23.67 -14.21
CA GLU A 57 26.15 -23.52 -15.68
C GLU A 57 25.23 -22.39 -16.17
N THR A 58 24.03 -22.26 -15.59
CA THR A 58 23.10 -21.16 -15.88
C THR A 58 23.73 -19.79 -15.53
N TYR A 59 24.36 -19.69 -14.35
CA TYR A 59 25.08 -18.49 -13.89
C TYR A 59 26.27 -18.15 -14.80
N SER A 60 27.12 -19.14 -15.08
CA SER A 60 28.29 -18.98 -15.97
C SER A 60 27.88 -18.52 -17.38
N SER A 61 26.74 -19.00 -17.86
CA SER A 61 26.16 -18.60 -19.15
C SER A 61 25.65 -17.15 -19.12
N ALA A 62 24.95 -16.74 -18.07
CA ALA A 62 24.48 -15.36 -17.90
C ALA A 62 25.66 -14.36 -17.81
N LEU A 63 26.71 -14.71 -17.06
CA LEU A 63 27.92 -13.90 -16.92
C LEU A 63 28.63 -13.70 -18.28
N GLN A 64 28.84 -14.79 -19.02
CA GLN A 64 29.41 -14.75 -20.38
C GLN A 64 28.56 -14.00 -21.41
N LEU A 65 27.28 -13.75 -21.13
CA LEU A 65 26.39 -12.96 -21.98
C LEU A 65 26.39 -11.47 -21.58
N LYS A 66 26.52 -11.17 -20.27
CA LYS A 66 26.77 -9.80 -19.76
C LYS A 66 28.04 -9.21 -20.36
N GLU A 67 29.13 -9.98 -20.41
CA GLU A 67 30.41 -9.58 -21.01
C GLU A 67 30.37 -9.29 -22.53
N LYS A 68 29.25 -9.56 -23.21
CA LYS A 68 29.08 -9.43 -24.67
C LYS A 68 27.99 -8.41 -25.09
N GLY A 69 27.29 -7.80 -24.15
CA GLY A 69 26.10 -6.97 -24.40
C GLY A 69 26.33 -5.45 -24.31
N GLY A 70 25.34 -4.67 -24.77
CA GLY A 70 25.28 -3.22 -24.54
C GLY A 70 24.46 -2.83 -23.29
N ASP A 71 24.28 -1.53 -23.04
CA ASP A 71 23.64 -1.02 -21.81
C ASP A 71 22.24 -1.59 -21.51
N VAL A 72 21.41 -1.82 -22.53
CA VAL A 72 20.08 -2.42 -22.35
C VAL A 72 20.17 -3.93 -22.08
N ASP A 73 21.20 -4.59 -22.64
CA ASP A 73 21.43 -6.02 -22.42
C ASP A 73 21.93 -6.32 -21.01
N ASN A 74 22.73 -5.40 -20.48
CA ASN A 74 23.26 -5.45 -19.12
C ASN A 74 22.15 -5.60 -18.08
N ILE A 75 20.95 -5.00 -18.25
CA ILE A 75 19.90 -5.04 -17.22
C ILE A 75 19.41 -6.48 -16.97
N ILE A 76 19.00 -7.20 -18.02
CA ILE A 76 18.47 -8.57 -17.86
C ILE A 76 19.56 -9.54 -17.41
N TYR A 77 20.78 -9.44 -17.95
CA TYR A 77 21.86 -10.32 -17.52
C TYR A 77 22.34 -9.99 -16.10
N THR A 78 22.37 -8.70 -15.70
CA THR A 78 22.67 -8.31 -14.31
C THR A 78 21.59 -8.79 -13.36
N PHE A 79 20.31 -8.66 -13.68
CA PHE A 79 19.21 -9.18 -12.85
C PHE A 79 19.27 -10.71 -12.67
N VAL A 80 19.56 -11.46 -13.75
CA VAL A 80 19.76 -12.92 -13.65
C VAL A 80 21.01 -13.25 -12.82
N ILE A 81 22.09 -12.49 -12.97
CA ILE A 81 23.33 -12.62 -12.17
C ILE A 81 23.08 -12.27 -10.71
N GLU A 82 22.29 -11.24 -10.38
CA GLU A 82 21.95 -10.82 -9.02
C GLU A 82 21.03 -11.81 -8.30
N ILE A 83 20.05 -12.39 -9.02
CA ILE A 83 19.25 -13.51 -8.51
C ILE A 83 20.16 -14.70 -8.20
N LEU A 84 21.06 -15.05 -9.12
CA LEU A 84 21.93 -16.21 -8.97
C LEU A 84 23.04 -15.98 -7.93
N ASP A 85 23.62 -14.79 -7.82
CA ASP A 85 24.50 -14.39 -6.73
C ASP A 85 23.76 -14.36 -5.39
N GLY A 86 22.48 -13.96 -5.35
CA GLY A 86 21.63 -14.12 -4.15
C GLY A 86 21.37 -15.58 -3.75
N ILE A 87 21.61 -16.53 -4.66
CA ILE A 87 21.48 -17.99 -4.43
C ILE A 87 22.86 -18.65 -4.21
N LEU A 88 23.96 -18.05 -4.71
CA LEU A 88 25.34 -18.59 -4.68
C LEU A 88 26.25 -17.91 -3.64
N GLN A 89 26.03 -16.63 -3.32
CA GLN A 89 26.83 -15.83 -2.39
C GLN A 89 26.03 -15.41 -1.15
N SER A 90 26.36 -16.01 0.00
CA SER A 90 25.97 -15.48 1.31
C SER A 90 27.13 -15.53 2.29
N SER A 91 27.92 -14.46 2.28
CA SER A 91 28.62 -13.99 3.46
C SER A 91 28.27 -12.51 3.68
N PRO A 92 28.31 -11.96 4.91
CA PRO A 92 27.48 -10.79 5.26
C PRO A 92 27.94 -9.41 4.76
N SER A 93 28.79 -9.33 3.72
CA SER A 93 29.43 -8.08 3.31
C SER A 93 29.68 -7.98 1.81
N GLU A 94 28.68 -7.50 1.06
CA GLU A 94 28.79 -6.28 0.23
C GLU A 94 27.45 -6.02 -0.50
N ARG A 95 26.86 -4.83 -0.30
CA ARG A 95 25.69 -4.33 -1.06
C ARG A 95 25.86 -2.83 -1.30
N TYR A 96 26.08 -2.47 -2.56
CA TYR A 96 26.00 -1.11 -3.08
C TYR A 96 25.64 -1.21 -4.56
N TYR A 97 24.94 -0.20 -5.12
CA TYR A 97 24.33 -0.20 -6.47
C TYR A 97 23.09 -1.09 -6.68
N LEU A 98 21.93 -0.71 -6.11
CA LEU A 98 20.61 -1.18 -6.57
C LEU A 98 19.48 -0.12 -6.47
N GLU A 99 19.82 1.18 -6.51
CA GLU A 99 18.89 2.28 -6.16
C GLU A 99 18.13 2.96 -7.34
N ASN A 100 17.95 2.32 -8.51
CA ASN A 100 17.50 3.05 -9.73
C ASN A 100 16.63 2.27 -10.76
N ASN A 101 15.84 1.25 -10.40
CA ASN A 101 14.99 0.53 -11.40
C ASN A 101 13.70 -0.14 -10.85
N ASP A 102 12.95 0.55 -10.00
CA ASP A 102 11.85 -0.05 -9.22
C ASP A 102 10.68 -0.60 -10.05
N ALA A 103 10.27 0.10 -11.12
CA ALA A 103 9.00 -0.16 -11.81
C ALA A 103 8.91 -1.53 -12.52
N PHE A 104 10.04 -2.11 -12.95
CA PHE A 104 10.07 -3.45 -13.53
C PHE A 104 10.22 -4.55 -12.46
N LEU A 105 10.89 -4.22 -11.35
CA LEU A 105 11.18 -5.17 -10.27
C LEU A 105 9.95 -5.43 -9.40
N MET A 106 9.14 -4.41 -9.09
CA MET A 106 7.88 -4.61 -8.34
C MET A 106 6.90 -5.54 -9.07
N GLU A 107 6.71 -5.32 -10.37
CA GLU A 107 5.76 -6.10 -11.17
C GLU A 107 6.21 -7.57 -11.30
N LEU A 108 7.52 -7.81 -11.44
CA LEU A 108 8.06 -9.18 -11.53
C LEU A 108 8.17 -9.88 -10.16
N SER A 109 8.30 -9.14 -9.05
CA SER A 109 8.24 -9.74 -7.69
C SER A 109 6.86 -10.32 -7.44
N LYS A 110 5.79 -9.58 -7.75
CA LYS A 110 4.39 -10.07 -7.62
C LYS A 110 4.16 -11.42 -8.31
N GLU A 111 4.75 -11.64 -9.48
CA GLU A 111 4.64 -12.90 -10.24
C GLU A 111 5.49 -14.05 -9.65
N ILE A 112 6.51 -13.73 -8.82
CA ILE A 112 7.40 -14.69 -8.12
C ILE A 112 6.86 -15.04 -6.72
N ASP A 113 6.36 -14.04 -5.98
CA ASP A 113 5.86 -14.20 -4.61
C ASP A 113 4.52 -14.95 -4.56
N LEU A 114 3.81 -15.04 -5.70
CA LEU A 114 2.63 -15.88 -5.99
C LEU A 114 2.83 -17.42 -5.81
N LYS A 115 3.92 -17.83 -5.17
CA LYS A 115 4.27 -19.21 -4.79
C LYS A 115 4.88 -19.36 -3.38
N ARG A 116 4.87 -18.32 -2.54
CA ARG A 116 5.57 -18.32 -1.24
C ARG A 116 4.69 -18.50 0.01
N GLU A 117 3.61 -19.26 -0.10
CA GLU A 117 2.98 -19.87 1.08
C GLU A 117 3.74 -21.14 1.52
N ILE A 118 4.90 -20.94 2.16
CA ILE A 118 5.45 -21.90 3.11
C ILE A 118 5.69 -21.13 4.41
N PRO A 119 4.94 -21.41 5.50
CA PRO A 119 5.18 -20.78 6.79
C PRO A 119 6.63 -20.93 7.22
N VAL A 120 7.22 -19.81 7.67
CA VAL A 120 8.59 -19.81 8.25
C VAL A 120 8.54 -20.29 9.71
N ASP A 121 7.44 -19.97 10.41
CA ASP A 121 7.13 -20.50 11.72
C ASP A 121 6.80 -22.01 11.65
N GLU A 122 7.30 -22.75 12.63
CA GLU A 122 7.25 -24.22 12.68
C GLU A 122 7.90 -24.94 11.47
N THR A 123 9.09 -24.49 11.06
CA THR A 123 10.10 -25.50 10.71
C THR A 123 10.56 -26.12 12.05
N PRO A 124 10.20 -27.37 12.40
CA PRO A 124 10.63 -27.93 13.69
C PRO A 124 12.14 -28.04 13.72
N GLU A 125 12.77 -27.52 14.77
CA GLU A 125 14.19 -27.73 14.99
C GLU A 125 14.46 -29.24 15.05
N LEU A 126 15.38 -29.74 14.21
CA LEU A 126 15.83 -31.13 14.24
C LEU A 126 16.81 -31.35 15.42
N GLU A 127 16.33 -31.01 16.61
CA GLU A 127 16.75 -31.39 17.96
C GLU A 127 16.54 -32.90 18.23
N CYS A 128 16.15 -33.68 17.20
CA CYS A 128 16.22 -35.14 17.19
C CYS A 128 17.68 -35.62 17.33
N SER A 129 18.16 -35.57 18.57
CA SER A 129 19.32 -36.28 19.06
C SER A 129 18.97 -37.77 19.11
N TRP A 130 19.71 -38.57 18.34
CA TRP A 130 19.59 -40.02 18.42
C TRP A 130 20.00 -40.50 19.82
N SER A 131 19.23 -41.45 20.38
CA SER A 131 19.49 -42.05 21.69
C SER A 131 19.64 -43.55 21.53
N GLU A 132 20.75 -44.10 22.03
CA GLU A 132 21.07 -45.53 21.96
C GLU A 132 20.10 -46.44 22.75
N ASN A 133 19.16 -45.85 23.51
CA ASN A 133 18.22 -46.56 24.40
C ASN A 133 16.79 -46.65 23.84
N LEU A 134 16.54 -46.24 22.59
CA LEU A 134 15.21 -46.33 21.97
C LEU A 134 14.84 -47.78 21.64
N SER A 135 13.56 -48.11 21.79
CA SER A 135 13.02 -49.41 21.39
C SER A 135 12.98 -49.60 19.87
N THR A 136 12.74 -50.83 19.42
CA THR A 136 12.60 -51.15 17.99
C THR A 136 11.51 -50.32 17.31
N GLU A 137 10.38 -50.13 17.97
CA GLU A 137 9.24 -49.38 17.46
C GLU A 137 9.51 -47.85 17.46
N GLU A 138 10.06 -47.28 18.53
CA GLU A 138 10.48 -45.86 18.56
C GLU A 138 11.57 -45.55 17.51
N THR A 139 12.48 -46.51 17.28
CA THR A 139 13.50 -46.39 16.23
C THR A 139 12.88 -46.40 14.82
N LEU A 140 11.80 -47.16 14.61
CA LEU A 140 11.07 -47.17 13.35
C LEU A 140 10.28 -45.87 13.13
N GLU A 141 9.63 -45.33 14.17
CA GLU A 141 8.95 -44.02 14.11
C GLU A 141 9.94 -42.89 13.78
N PHE A 142 11.13 -42.88 14.40
CA PHE A 142 12.18 -41.91 14.07
C PHE A 142 12.65 -42.03 12.60
N LEU A 143 12.79 -43.26 12.08
CA LEU A 143 13.14 -43.50 10.68
C LEU A 143 12.02 -43.06 9.71
N GLU A 144 10.75 -43.06 10.12
CA GLU A 144 9.65 -42.50 9.31
C GLU A 144 9.66 -40.96 9.28
N LEU A 145 10.02 -40.30 10.38
CA LEU A 145 10.25 -38.85 10.40
C LEU A 145 11.41 -38.45 9.47
N MET A 146 12.50 -39.23 9.45
CA MET A 146 13.62 -39.02 8.51
C MET A 146 13.20 -39.22 7.05
N ASP A 147 12.40 -40.25 6.74
CA ASP A 147 11.87 -40.51 5.39
C ASP A 147 10.88 -39.41 4.94
N LYS A 148 10.13 -38.79 5.87
CA LYS A 148 9.33 -37.59 5.58
C LYS A 148 10.22 -36.40 5.20
N ALA A 149 11.22 -36.07 6.02
CA ALA A 149 12.13 -34.94 5.77
C ALA A 149 12.89 -35.06 4.43
N ILE A 150 13.21 -36.28 3.99
CA ILE A 150 13.82 -36.54 2.66
C ILE A 150 12.82 -36.27 1.51
N LYS A 151 11.53 -36.57 1.68
CA LYS A 151 10.49 -36.28 0.67
C LYS A 151 10.21 -34.79 0.55
N ASP A 152 10.15 -34.09 1.67
CA ASP A 152 9.95 -32.64 1.72
C ASP A 152 11.16 -31.91 1.07
N ARG A 153 12.39 -32.44 1.24
CA ARG A 153 13.59 -32.02 0.47
C ARG A 153 13.44 -32.28 -1.03
N ASP A 154 12.97 -33.45 -1.45
CA ASP A 154 12.83 -33.79 -2.87
C ASP A 154 11.78 -32.93 -3.59
N GLN A 155 10.73 -32.46 -2.88
CA GLN A 155 9.78 -31.48 -3.40
C GLN A 155 10.43 -30.08 -3.56
N LEU A 156 11.24 -29.62 -2.60
CA LEU A 156 12.03 -28.39 -2.76
C LEU A 156 13.01 -28.47 -3.94
N ILE A 157 13.69 -29.62 -4.14
CA ILE A 157 14.61 -29.84 -5.28
C ILE A 157 13.86 -29.71 -6.61
N LYS A 158 12.61 -30.18 -6.68
CA LYS A 158 11.74 -30.01 -7.86
C LYS A 158 11.39 -28.54 -8.09
N GLU A 159 11.05 -27.78 -7.06
CA GLU A 159 10.73 -26.34 -7.15
C GLU A 159 11.93 -25.50 -7.61
N TYR A 160 13.14 -25.76 -7.08
CA TYR A 160 14.37 -25.17 -7.62
C TYR A 160 14.62 -25.59 -9.07
N GLY A 161 14.29 -26.83 -9.43
CA GLY A 161 14.33 -27.31 -10.82
C GLY A 161 13.38 -26.54 -11.76
N ASP A 162 12.16 -26.23 -11.31
CA ASP A 162 11.18 -25.44 -12.06
C ASP A 162 11.66 -23.98 -12.24
N ILE A 163 12.31 -23.39 -11.22
CA ILE A 163 12.92 -22.05 -11.30
C ILE A 163 14.09 -22.03 -12.30
N ILE A 164 15.00 -23.00 -12.23
CA ILE A 164 16.11 -23.15 -13.20
C ILE A 164 15.56 -23.33 -14.63
N ALA A 165 14.51 -24.12 -14.80
CA ALA A 165 13.84 -24.32 -16.09
C ALA A 165 13.07 -23.07 -16.58
N PHE A 166 12.65 -22.17 -15.69
CA PHE A 166 12.12 -20.86 -16.06
C PHE A 166 13.23 -19.89 -16.51
N LEU A 167 14.31 -19.76 -15.73
CA LEU A 167 15.46 -18.90 -16.06
C LEU A 167 16.10 -19.30 -17.40
N ASN A 168 16.30 -20.59 -17.65
CA ASN A 168 16.85 -21.08 -18.92
C ASN A 168 15.92 -20.86 -20.12
N ARG A 169 14.60 -20.91 -19.94
CA ARG A 169 13.63 -20.51 -20.99
C ARG A 169 13.71 -19.02 -21.27
N LEU A 170 13.82 -18.18 -20.24
CA LEU A 170 13.93 -16.71 -20.40
C LEU A 170 15.23 -16.31 -21.12
N LEU A 171 16.36 -16.93 -20.77
CA LEU A 171 17.64 -16.76 -21.47
C LEU A 171 17.57 -17.24 -22.94
N THR A 172 16.95 -18.40 -23.19
CA THR A 172 16.77 -18.93 -24.56
C THR A 172 15.88 -18.01 -25.40
N ALA A 173 14.74 -17.57 -24.85
CA ALA A 173 13.81 -16.67 -25.54
C ALA A 173 14.45 -15.31 -25.85
N LYS A 174 15.26 -14.75 -24.95
CA LYS A 174 16.10 -13.58 -25.26
C LYS A 174 17.08 -13.87 -26.41
N GLY A 175 17.75 -15.01 -26.38
CA GLY A 175 18.66 -15.46 -27.45
C GLY A 175 17.99 -15.74 -28.79
N GLU A 176 16.66 -15.82 -28.88
CA GLU A 176 15.90 -15.79 -30.13
C GLU A 176 15.45 -14.37 -30.51
N PHE A 177 15.02 -13.57 -29.53
CA PHE A 177 14.70 -12.16 -29.71
C PHE A 177 15.87 -11.37 -30.31
N ASP A 178 17.08 -11.56 -29.79
CA ASP A 178 18.29 -10.88 -30.25
C ASP A 178 18.62 -11.23 -31.72
N LYS A 179 18.29 -12.45 -32.18
CA LYS A 179 18.41 -12.86 -33.60
C LYS A 179 17.36 -12.18 -34.47
N ARG A 180 16.10 -12.12 -34.03
CA ARG A 180 15.00 -11.42 -34.75
C ARG A 180 15.26 -9.92 -34.87
N ARG A 181 15.81 -9.30 -33.83
CA ARG A 181 16.24 -7.90 -33.84
C ARG A 181 17.36 -7.63 -34.87
N GLN A 182 18.29 -8.57 -35.06
CA GLN A 182 19.28 -8.48 -36.15
C GLN A 182 18.68 -8.63 -37.55
N ILE A 183 17.50 -9.25 -37.67
CA ILE A 183 16.73 -9.42 -38.91
C ILE A 183 15.80 -8.22 -39.19
N LYS A 184 15.67 -7.28 -38.25
CA LYS A 184 14.75 -6.12 -38.24
C LYS A 184 13.25 -6.47 -38.08
N GLU A 185 12.94 -7.54 -37.36
CA GLU A 185 11.57 -7.74 -36.84
C GLU A 185 11.38 -6.86 -35.58
N ASP A 186 10.75 -5.69 -35.72
CA ASP A 186 10.50 -4.74 -34.62
C ASP A 186 9.33 -5.20 -33.72
N LEU A 187 9.59 -6.17 -32.84
CA LEU A 187 8.68 -6.56 -31.77
C LEU A 187 9.15 -5.96 -30.42
N PRO A 188 8.28 -5.32 -29.61
CA PRO A 188 8.68 -4.85 -28.28
C PRO A 188 9.00 -6.02 -27.34
N LEU A 189 10.22 -6.04 -26.79
CA LEU A 189 10.69 -7.06 -25.84
C LEU A 189 9.72 -7.25 -24.66
N PHE A 190 9.13 -6.15 -24.18
CA PHE A 190 8.14 -6.15 -23.09
C PHE A 190 6.88 -6.96 -23.45
N THR A 191 6.37 -6.81 -24.68
CA THR A 191 5.21 -7.57 -25.20
C THR A 191 5.55 -9.05 -25.35
N PHE A 192 6.76 -9.35 -25.83
CA PHE A 192 7.25 -10.73 -25.96
C PHE A 192 7.37 -11.43 -24.59
N VAL A 193 8.06 -10.82 -23.62
CA VAL A 193 8.21 -11.36 -22.26
C VAL A 193 6.84 -11.53 -21.58
N ARG A 194 5.94 -10.54 -21.70
CA ARG A 194 4.56 -10.63 -21.17
C ARG A 194 3.75 -11.76 -21.82
N THR A 195 4.02 -12.06 -23.09
CA THR A 195 3.39 -13.18 -23.82
C THR A 195 3.93 -14.53 -23.37
N CYS A 196 5.23 -14.64 -23.07
CA CYS A 196 5.84 -15.85 -22.52
C CYS A 196 5.44 -16.11 -21.05
N ALA A 197 5.26 -15.06 -20.24
CA ALA A 197 4.85 -15.20 -18.84
C ALA A 197 3.39 -15.64 -18.68
N LYS A 198 2.47 -15.06 -19.46
CA LYS A 198 1.02 -15.29 -19.30
C LYS A 198 0.48 -16.61 -19.88
N LYS A 199 1.24 -17.33 -20.71
CA LYS A 199 0.71 -18.48 -21.48
C LYS A 199 1.12 -19.81 -20.86
N LYS A 200 0.13 -20.56 -20.36
CA LYS A 200 0.30 -21.90 -19.77
C LYS A 200 -0.50 -23.00 -20.49
N ASP A 201 -1.18 -22.64 -21.59
CA ASP A 201 -1.95 -23.55 -22.45
C ASP A 201 -1.43 -23.48 -23.90
N ASP A 202 -1.03 -24.64 -24.44
CA ASP A 202 -0.37 -24.75 -25.75
C ASP A 202 -1.32 -24.54 -26.95
N GLU A 203 -2.62 -24.80 -26.76
CA GLU A 203 -3.62 -24.79 -27.84
C GLU A 203 -3.85 -23.37 -28.40
N ILE A 204 -3.93 -22.37 -27.52
CA ILE A 204 -4.05 -20.94 -27.88
C ILE A 204 -2.72 -20.42 -28.48
N ALA A 205 -1.58 -21.00 -28.11
CA ALA A 205 -0.30 -20.66 -28.72
C ALA A 205 -0.22 -21.13 -30.18
N ALA A 206 -0.74 -22.33 -30.48
CA ALA A 206 -0.84 -22.83 -31.86
C ALA A 206 -1.78 -21.97 -32.73
N GLN A 207 -2.91 -21.53 -32.16
CA GLN A 207 -3.92 -20.73 -32.88
C GLN A 207 -3.36 -19.36 -33.33
N ILE A 208 -2.70 -18.64 -32.43
CA ILE A 208 -2.04 -17.36 -32.74
C ILE A 208 -0.86 -17.54 -33.73
N ILE A 209 -0.22 -18.71 -33.74
CA ILE A 209 0.82 -19.06 -34.73
C ILE A 209 0.23 -19.32 -36.13
N GLU A 210 -1.06 -19.67 -36.27
CA GLU A 210 -1.74 -19.67 -37.58
C GLU A 210 -2.16 -18.26 -38.00
N GLU A 211 -2.72 -17.45 -37.10
CA GLU A 211 -3.15 -16.07 -37.42
C GLU A 211 -1.97 -15.22 -37.93
N LEU A 212 -0.84 -15.22 -37.24
CA LEU A 212 0.37 -14.50 -37.67
C LEU A 212 0.98 -15.04 -38.97
N LYS A 213 0.75 -16.31 -39.31
CA LYS A 213 1.13 -16.87 -40.63
C LYS A 213 0.15 -16.45 -41.73
N ALA A 214 -1.13 -16.26 -41.42
CA ALA A 214 -2.09 -15.75 -42.39
C ALA A 214 -1.76 -14.29 -42.75
N GLU A 215 -1.48 -13.45 -41.76
CA GLU A 215 -1.08 -12.05 -41.96
C GLU A 215 0.22 -11.94 -42.80
N SER A 216 1.27 -12.68 -42.42
CA SER A 216 2.56 -12.73 -43.14
C SER A 216 2.47 -13.14 -44.62
N ASN A 217 1.44 -13.91 -45.01
CA ASN A 217 1.21 -14.28 -46.40
C ASN A 217 0.35 -13.26 -47.18
N SER A 218 -0.29 -12.29 -46.51
CA SER A 218 -1.17 -11.30 -47.15
C SER A 218 -0.43 -10.07 -47.71
N GLU A 219 0.68 -9.66 -47.08
CA GLU A 219 1.41 -8.44 -47.48
C GLU A 219 2.29 -8.62 -48.73
N ASN A 220 2.62 -9.86 -49.11
CA ASN A 220 3.51 -10.19 -50.23
C ASN A 220 2.87 -10.02 -51.64
N THR A 221 1.70 -9.39 -51.75
CA THR A 221 1.01 -9.17 -53.05
C THR A 221 0.51 -7.73 -53.27
N ALA A 222 1.30 -6.72 -52.90
CA ALA A 222 0.97 -5.30 -53.11
C ALA A 222 2.12 -4.46 -53.73
N SER A 223 2.17 -4.47 -55.08
CA SER A 223 2.78 -3.45 -55.96
C SER A 223 4.23 -2.96 -55.71
N ASP A 224 5.17 -3.54 -56.46
CA ASP A 224 6.20 -2.74 -57.15
C ASP A 224 5.54 -1.85 -58.24
N ASN A 225 5.96 -0.59 -58.39
CA ASN A 225 6.48 -0.01 -59.66
C ASN A 225 6.69 1.54 -59.66
N ALA A 226 7.66 1.97 -60.48
CA ALA A 226 7.82 3.28 -61.14
C ALA A 226 8.34 4.54 -60.38
N PHE A 227 9.64 4.85 -60.59
CA PHE A 227 10.23 6.05 -61.25
C PHE A 227 9.44 7.38 -61.33
N ALA A 228 10.03 8.59 -61.34
CA ALA A 228 11.40 9.11 -61.06
C ALA A 228 11.46 10.67 -61.23
N ASP A 229 12.59 11.30 -60.83
CA ASP A 229 13.08 12.65 -61.24
C ASP A 229 12.27 13.92 -60.85
N SER A 230 12.83 15.15 -60.71
CA SER A 230 14.22 15.68 -60.83
C SER A 230 14.42 17.02 -60.05
N ASN A 231 15.62 17.61 -60.10
CA ASN A 231 16.10 18.81 -59.36
C ASN A 231 15.49 20.17 -59.78
N ILE A 232 15.71 21.23 -58.95
CA ILE A 232 16.30 22.56 -59.34
C ILE A 232 16.56 23.44 -58.07
N GLU A 233 17.28 24.56 -58.24
CA GLU A 233 18.02 25.33 -57.22
C GLU A 233 17.29 26.54 -56.55
N GLU A 234 18.01 27.19 -55.62
CA GLU A 234 17.84 28.47 -54.85
C GLU A 234 17.55 29.76 -55.69
N PRO A 235 17.51 31.03 -55.16
CA PRO A 235 17.61 31.58 -53.77
C PRO A 235 16.64 32.78 -53.41
N VAL A 236 16.93 33.51 -52.31
CA VAL A 236 16.75 35.00 -52.05
C VAL A 236 15.64 35.53 -51.09
N GLN A 237 16.10 35.99 -49.91
CA GLN A 237 15.79 37.21 -49.08
C GLN A 237 14.37 37.76 -48.74
N GLU A 238 14.39 38.66 -47.73
CA GLU A 238 13.40 39.67 -47.26
C GLU A 238 12.19 39.19 -46.42
N SER A 239 11.54 40.01 -45.58
CA SER A 239 11.94 41.13 -44.66
C SER A 239 10.70 41.48 -43.77
N VAL A 240 10.62 42.65 -43.11
CA VAL A 240 9.42 43.23 -42.42
C VAL A 240 8.98 42.49 -41.12
N GLN A 241 8.61 43.08 -39.97
CA GLN A 241 8.61 44.44 -39.33
C GLN A 241 8.12 44.21 -37.84
N GLU A 242 7.83 45.11 -36.87
CA GLU A 242 7.81 46.58 -36.68
C GLU A 242 8.03 46.94 -35.16
N PHE A 243 7.36 47.99 -34.67
CA PHE A 243 7.37 48.68 -33.37
C PHE A 243 6.18 48.21 -32.48
N VAL A 244 5.83 48.72 -31.26
CA VAL A 244 5.87 50.08 -30.65
C VAL A 244 6.03 50.04 -29.12
N ASP A 245 6.50 51.16 -28.58
CA ASP A 245 6.79 51.52 -27.18
C ASP A 245 5.62 51.43 -26.16
N SER A 246 5.95 51.41 -24.85
CA SER A 246 5.69 52.58 -23.97
C SER A 246 6.28 52.47 -22.55
N LEU A 247 6.69 53.62 -22.01
CA LEU A 247 6.98 53.92 -20.60
C LEU A 247 5.73 54.66 -20.01
N THR A 248 5.57 55.06 -18.73
CA THR A 248 6.48 55.33 -17.59
C THR A 248 5.65 55.50 -16.30
N SER A 249 6.25 55.29 -15.10
CA SER A 249 5.95 55.96 -13.79
C SER A 249 4.48 55.94 -13.23
N GLU A 250 4.14 56.21 -11.96
CA GLU A 250 4.65 57.12 -10.92
C GLU A 250 4.36 56.65 -9.47
N THR A 251 5.05 57.26 -8.50
CA THR A 251 4.70 57.46 -7.06
C THR A 251 5.49 58.71 -6.57
N PRO A 252 5.36 59.25 -5.33
CA PRO A 252 4.45 58.99 -4.19
C PRO A 252 3.81 60.28 -3.58
N VAL A 253 3.35 60.20 -2.31
CA VAL A 253 3.34 61.25 -1.22
C VAL A 253 1.97 61.74 -0.69
N GLU A 254 1.72 61.47 0.62
CA GLU A 254 1.00 62.23 1.70
C GLU A 254 -0.35 62.98 1.43
N ASN A 255 -1.26 63.30 2.38
CA ASN A 255 -1.22 63.34 3.86
C ASN A 255 -2.63 63.38 4.52
N THR A 256 -2.63 63.48 5.87
CA THR A 256 -3.68 64.05 6.77
C THR A 256 -5.00 63.30 7.02
N ALA A 257 -5.56 63.55 8.22
CA ALA A 257 -6.64 62.79 8.84
C ALA A 257 -7.84 63.67 9.28
N THR A 258 -9.01 63.06 9.52
CA THR A 258 -9.98 63.51 10.53
C THR A 258 -10.90 62.39 11.02
N GLU A 259 -11.19 62.40 12.32
CA GLU A 259 -12.32 61.76 13.03
C GLU A 259 -13.41 62.85 13.28
N PRO A 260 -14.57 62.64 13.99
CA PRO A 260 -15.11 61.47 14.70
C PRO A 260 -16.65 61.22 14.46
N THR A 261 -17.34 60.59 15.43
CA THR A 261 -18.80 60.70 15.77
C THR A 261 -19.86 60.03 14.86
N GLU A 262 -21.00 59.47 15.34
CA GLU A 262 -21.52 59.13 16.69
C GLU A 262 -22.75 58.17 16.64
N THR A 263 -23.10 57.46 17.74
CA THR A 263 -24.41 56.80 18.07
C THR A 263 -24.97 55.70 17.11
N ALA A 264 -25.51 54.56 17.55
CA ALA A 264 -26.71 54.26 18.37
C ALA A 264 -28.05 54.58 17.64
N THR A 265 -29.17 53.83 17.77
CA THR A 265 -29.59 52.86 18.82
C THR A 265 -30.51 51.76 18.22
N ALA A 266 -30.99 50.81 19.04
CA ALA A 266 -32.01 49.81 18.65
C ALA A 266 -33.41 50.44 18.48
N ASP A 267 -34.32 49.79 17.72
CA ASP A 267 -35.41 49.01 18.33
C ASP A 267 -36.26 48.21 17.30
N ALA A 268 -37.05 47.28 17.82
CA ALA A 268 -38.17 46.57 17.19
C ALA A 268 -39.40 46.72 18.13
N PRO A 269 -40.60 46.11 17.90
CA PRO A 269 -41.11 45.37 16.73
C PRO A 269 -42.45 45.94 16.22
N GLU A 270 -43.12 45.28 15.25
CA GLU A 270 -44.44 44.67 15.45
C GLU A 270 -45.02 43.96 14.21
N THR A 271 -45.93 43.02 14.49
CA THR A 271 -46.66 42.11 13.61
C THR A 271 -47.61 42.76 12.58
N THR A 272 -47.78 42.12 11.42
CA THR A 272 -49.11 42.00 10.76
C THR A 272 -49.16 40.71 9.91
N GLU A 273 -50.31 40.03 9.86
CA GLU A 273 -50.52 38.78 9.11
C GLU A 273 -51.39 38.96 7.85
N ALA A 274 -51.02 38.25 6.77
CA ALA A 274 -51.87 37.85 5.63
C ALA A 274 -52.44 38.97 4.70
N PRO A 275 -52.94 38.64 3.48
CA PRO A 275 -53.05 37.33 2.84
C PRO A 275 -52.36 37.19 1.46
N THR A 276 -52.39 35.94 0.99
CA THR A 276 -52.08 35.37 -0.33
C THR A 276 -52.21 36.27 -1.58
N GLU A 277 -51.19 36.25 -2.44
CA GLU A 277 -51.33 36.24 -3.90
C GLU A 277 -50.40 35.17 -4.51
N GLU A 278 -50.85 34.48 -5.57
CA GLU A 278 -50.03 33.55 -6.35
C GLU A 278 -49.24 34.36 -7.38
N HIS A 279 -47.92 34.18 -7.44
CA HIS A 279 -47.10 34.82 -8.47
C HIS A 279 -46.05 33.86 -9.03
N ASP A 280 -46.36 33.26 -10.19
CA ASP A 280 -45.35 32.61 -11.02
C ASP A 280 -44.21 33.60 -11.28
N SER A 281 -42.98 33.16 -11.01
CA SER A 281 -41.74 33.89 -11.30
C SER A 281 -40.65 32.89 -11.69
N PRO A 282 -40.28 32.81 -12.98
CA PRO A 282 -39.19 31.96 -13.42
C PRO A 282 -37.82 32.58 -13.07
N ALA A 283 -36.76 31.81 -13.34
CA ALA A 283 -35.36 32.13 -13.07
C ALA A 283 -34.98 32.14 -11.57
N SER A 284 -34.59 30.96 -11.09
CA SER A 284 -33.52 30.86 -10.10
C SER A 284 -32.29 31.62 -10.63
N ALA A 285 -32.12 32.86 -10.19
CA ALA A 285 -30.93 33.64 -10.48
C ALA A 285 -29.76 33.03 -9.69
N ALA A 286 -28.77 32.51 -10.40
CA ALA A 286 -27.68 31.73 -9.81
C ALA A 286 -26.99 32.51 -8.69
N PHE A 287 -26.91 31.90 -7.51
CA PHE A 287 -26.19 32.44 -6.37
C PHE A 287 -24.69 32.25 -6.59
N THR A 288 -24.11 33.02 -7.52
CA THR A 288 -22.66 33.04 -7.78
C THR A 288 -21.93 33.81 -6.69
N GLU A 289 -22.06 33.35 -5.44
CA GLU A 289 -20.88 33.34 -4.59
C GLU A 289 -19.78 32.60 -5.35
N SER A 290 -18.56 33.17 -5.35
CA SER A 290 -17.41 32.46 -5.92
C SER A 290 -17.24 31.16 -5.13
N GLU A 291 -17.51 30.01 -5.76
CA GLU A 291 -17.46 28.68 -5.13
C GLU A 291 -16.06 28.43 -4.57
N GLY A 292 -15.89 28.81 -3.31
CA GLY A 292 -14.59 28.86 -2.68
C GLY A 292 -14.05 27.46 -2.48
N ASN A 293 -12.75 27.28 -2.65
CA ASN A 293 -12.13 26.00 -2.33
C ASN A 293 -12.29 25.73 -0.82
N ARG A 294 -13.18 24.80 -0.47
CA ARG A 294 -13.38 24.30 0.90
C ARG A 294 -12.71 22.93 1.07
N ALA A 295 -12.20 22.67 2.26
CA ALA A 295 -11.77 21.34 2.67
C ALA A 295 -12.11 21.05 4.14
N ASP A 296 -12.56 19.82 4.37
CA ASP A 296 -12.76 19.21 5.67
C ASP A 296 -11.77 18.07 5.85
N VAL A 297 -10.91 18.16 6.86
CA VAL A 297 -9.85 17.19 7.12
C VAL A 297 -9.97 16.65 8.53
N LEU A 298 -10.48 15.44 8.65
CA LEU A 298 -10.59 14.71 9.90
C LEU A 298 -9.33 13.88 10.17
N PHE A 299 -8.60 14.20 11.23
CA PHE A 299 -7.54 13.35 11.75
C PHE A 299 -8.15 12.29 12.68
N VAL A 300 -8.03 11.02 12.29
CA VAL A 300 -8.40 9.85 13.09
C VAL A 300 -7.12 9.31 13.71
N LEU A 301 -7.00 9.46 15.02
CA LEU A 301 -5.77 9.16 15.74
C LEU A 301 -6.01 8.02 16.71
N ASP A 302 -5.32 6.92 16.48
CA ASP A 302 -5.14 5.89 17.48
C ASP A 302 -4.54 6.52 18.76
N ALA A 303 -5.11 6.20 19.92
CA ALA A 303 -4.68 6.65 21.24
C ALA A 303 -4.07 5.52 22.09
N SER A 304 -3.39 4.56 21.44
CA SER A 304 -2.44 3.64 22.07
C SER A 304 -1.35 4.38 22.85
N GLY A 305 -0.61 3.65 23.69
CA GLY A 305 0.56 4.17 24.40
C GLY A 305 1.72 4.56 23.46
N SER A 306 1.90 3.81 22.39
CA SER A 306 3.02 3.91 21.43
C SER A 306 2.78 4.93 20.32
N MET A 307 1.53 5.36 20.09
CA MET A 307 1.20 6.49 19.20
C MET A 307 1.74 7.86 19.66
N ARG A 308 2.32 7.97 20.86
CA ARG A 308 2.72 9.28 21.41
C ARG A 308 3.71 10.09 20.53
N PRO A 309 4.75 9.51 19.91
CA PRO A 309 5.65 10.29 19.05
C PRO A 309 4.97 10.81 17.77
N CYS A 310 3.95 10.09 17.27
CA CYS A 310 3.10 10.58 16.17
C CYS A 310 2.39 11.88 16.57
N PHE A 311 1.79 11.95 17.76
CA PHE A 311 1.14 13.17 18.25
C PHE A 311 2.13 14.34 18.40
N ASP A 312 3.31 14.04 18.95
CA ASP A 312 4.37 15.02 19.18
C ASP A 312 4.91 15.60 17.84
N GLN A 313 5.01 14.79 16.80
CA GLN A 313 5.30 15.25 15.43
C GLN A 313 4.14 15.98 14.76
N LEU A 314 2.89 15.49 14.89
CA LEU A 314 1.70 16.15 14.34
C LEU A 314 1.58 17.59 14.86
N ARG A 315 1.76 17.83 16.17
CA ARG A 315 1.81 19.19 16.73
C ARG A 315 2.91 20.04 16.11
N THR A 316 4.11 19.46 15.97
CA THR A 316 5.29 20.15 15.41
C THR A 316 5.17 20.47 13.91
N HIS A 317 4.32 19.74 13.17
CA HIS A 317 4.32 19.77 11.70
C HIS A 317 2.98 20.08 11.02
N ILE A 318 1.86 20.16 11.74
CA ILE A 318 0.54 20.54 11.18
C ILE A 318 0.56 21.91 10.45
N LYS A 319 1.47 22.82 10.81
CA LYS A 319 1.64 24.09 10.07
C LYS A 319 2.14 23.89 8.62
N ARG A 320 2.81 22.77 8.30
CA ARG A 320 3.16 22.37 6.92
C ARG A 320 1.99 21.73 6.16
N PHE A 321 1.04 21.12 6.86
CA PHE A 321 -0.18 20.56 6.26
C PHE A 321 -1.06 21.66 5.65
N VAL A 322 -1.24 22.77 6.37
CA VAL A 322 -2.19 23.83 5.99
C VAL A 322 -1.66 24.82 4.96
N GLU A 323 -0.35 24.99 4.83
CA GLU A 323 0.25 26.01 3.95
C GLU A 323 -0.05 25.81 2.44
N PRO A 324 -0.10 24.56 1.91
CA PRO A 324 -0.59 24.29 0.55
C PRO A 324 -2.04 24.72 0.30
N PHE A 325 -2.91 24.74 1.31
CA PHE A 325 -4.30 25.19 1.17
C PHE A 325 -4.37 26.72 1.06
N LYS A 326 -3.60 27.45 1.87
CA LYS A 326 -3.46 28.91 1.74
C LYS A 326 -2.95 29.29 0.35
N THR A 327 -1.88 28.60 -0.09
CA THR A 327 -1.25 28.81 -1.41
C THR A 327 -2.22 28.52 -2.57
N ALA A 328 -3.13 27.55 -2.40
CA ALA A 328 -4.16 27.21 -3.38
C ALA A 328 -5.46 28.04 -3.26
N GLY A 329 -5.48 29.09 -2.43
CA GLY A 329 -6.62 30.00 -2.29
C GLY A 329 -7.86 29.35 -1.67
N PHE A 330 -7.69 28.47 -0.68
CA PHE A 330 -8.82 27.90 0.07
C PHE A 330 -9.50 28.97 0.93
N THR A 331 -10.82 29.10 0.78
CA THR A 331 -11.65 30.02 1.57
C THR A 331 -12.04 29.43 2.92
N SER A 332 -12.07 28.10 3.02
CA SER A 332 -12.32 27.37 4.27
C SER A 332 -11.45 26.11 4.34
N LEU A 333 -10.80 25.92 5.48
CA LEU A 333 -10.17 24.66 5.87
C LEU A 333 -10.59 24.34 7.30
N ARG A 334 -11.47 23.35 7.45
CA ARG A 334 -11.92 22.87 8.75
C ARG A 334 -11.16 21.60 9.12
N LEU A 335 -10.46 21.62 10.25
CA LEU A 335 -9.81 20.45 10.81
C LEU A 335 -10.80 19.75 11.76
N GLY A 336 -10.85 18.43 11.71
CA GLY A 336 -11.57 17.58 12.66
C GLY A 336 -10.60 16.68 13.42
N LEU A 337 -11.03 16.17 14.57
CA LEU A 337 -10.27 15.20 15.36
C LEU A 337 -11.20 14.11 15.88
N LEU A 338 -10.78 12.85 15.71
CA LEU A 338 -11.28 11.67 16.42
C LEU A 338 -10.06 10.92 16.97
N ALA A 339 -9.68 11.16 18.21
CA ALA A 339 -8.73 10.28 18.88
C ALA A 339 -9.50 9.11 19.54
N TYR A 340 -9.17 7.87 19.22
CA TYR A 340 -9.95 6.68 19.61
C TYR A 340 -9.12 5.68 20.42
N SER A 341 -9.80 4.90 21.26
CA SER A 341 -9.22 3.78 22.00
C SER A 341 -10.35 2.88 22.51
N ALA A 342 -10.11 1.59 22.62
CA ALA A 342 -11.00 0.60 23.21
C ALA A 342 -10.36 0.02 24.49
N ASN A 343 -11.18 -0.41 25.44
CA ASN A 343 -10.71 -0.99 26.70
C ASN A 343 -11.67 -2.12 27.11
N LYS A 344 -11.16 -3.31 27.46
CA LYS A 344 -12.00 -4.39 28.00
C LYS A 344 -12.32 -4.16 29.47
N ASP A 345 -13.57 -3.84 29.79
CA ASP A 345 -14.08 -3.80 31.14
C ASP A 345 -14.15 -5.23 31.70
N ARG A 346 -13.22 -5.55 32.60
CA ARG A 346 -13.10 -6.86 33.26
C ARG A 346 -14.26 -7.17 34.22
N THR A 347 -15.07 -6.17 34.59
CA THR A 347 -16.19 -6.31 35.53
C THR A 347 -17.42 -6.85 34.82
N HIS A 348 -17.74 -6.28 33.65
CA HIS A 348 -18.93 -6.62 32.86
C HIS A 348 -18.62 -7.43 31.59
N ASN A 349 -17.33 -7.73 31.34
CA ASN A 349 -16.83 -8.43 30.13
C ASN A 349 -17.28 -7.78 28.81
N ARG A 350 -17.38 -6.44 28.79
CA ARG A 350 -17.71 -5.62 27.61
C ARG A 350 -16.50 -4.83 27.12
N ILE A 351 -16.54 -4.40 25.87
CA ILE A 351 -15.63 -3.38 25.35
C ILE A 351 -16.23 -2.01 25.69
N VAL A 352 -15.40 -1.09 26.19
CA VAL A 352 -15.73 0.32 26.44
C VAL A 352 -14.88 1.17 25.50
N TYR A 353 -15.53 1.99 24.70
CA TYR A 353 -14.88 2.78 23.65
C TYR A 353 -14.74 4.24 24.10
N ARG A 354 -13.56 4.83 23.89
CA ARG A 354 -13.17 6.13 24.44
C ARG A 354 -12.76 7.08 23.32
N ASN A 355 -13.78 7.61 22.65
CA ASN A 355 -13.65 8.56 21.56
C ASN A 355 -13.47 10.00 22.10
N MET A 356 -12.47 10.71 21.57
CA MET A 356 -12.13 12.08 21.95
C MET A 356 -12.12 13.00 20.73
N PHE A 357 -13.14 13.85 20.68
CA PHE A 357 -13.38 14.79 19.59
C PHE A 357 -12.75 16.16 19.89
N LEU A 358 -12.83 17.12 18.96
CA LEU A 358 -12.42 18.51 19.22
C LEU A 358 -13.14 19.16 20.42
N CYS A 359 -14.38 18.75 20.72
CA CYS A 359 -15.08 19.20 21.93
C CYS A 359 -14.64 18.41 23.19
N PRO A 360 -14.36 19.08 24.33
CA PRO A 360 -13.99 18.40 25.58
C PRO A 360 -15.09 17.57 26.25
N ASN A 361 -16.38 17.78 25.91
CA ASN A 361 -17.49 17.14 26.62
C ASN A 361 -17.71 15.67 26.21
N ARG A 362 -16.95 14.74 26.81
CA ARG A 362 -16.93 13.32 26.42
C ARG A 362 -18.31 12.64 26.40
N ALA A 363 -19.10 12.80 27.47
CA ALA A 363 -20.32 12.02 27.68
C ALA A 363 -21.37 12.21 26.58
N SER A 364 -21.53 13.43 26.05
CA SER A 364 -22.53 13.70 25.00
C SER A 364 -22.02 13.51 23.57
N ASN A 365 -20.71 13.29 23.35
CA ASN A 365 -20.14 13.39 21.99
C ASN A 365 -20.78 12.40 20.99
N MET A 366 -21.03 11.14 21.37
CA MET A 366 -21.66 10.18 20.45
C MET A 366 -23.14 10.50 20.20
N ALA A 367 -23.87 10.93 21.24
CA ALA A 367 -25.25 11.41 21.10
C ALA A 367 -25.35 12.69 20.26
N THR A 368 -24.34 13.55 20.28
CA THR A 368 -24.23 14.72 19.39
C THR A 368 -23.90 14.29 17.96
N LEU A 369 -23.02 13.31 17.74
CA LEU A 369 -22.64 12.82 16.40
C LEU A 369 -23.84 12.21 15.65
N TYR A 370 -24.67 11.44 16.36
CA TYR A 370 -25.84 10.77 15.77
C TYR A 370 -27.15 11.56 15.93
N GLY A 371 -27.15 12.63 16.73
CA GLY A 371 -28.25 13.58 16.89
C GLY A 371 -28.17 14.77 15.94
N ASP A 372 -28.20 16.00 16.49
CA ASP A 372 -28.25 17.23 15.69
C ASP A 372 -26.95 17.52 14.92
N HIS A 373 -27.06 17.48 13.59
CA HIS A 373 -25.98 17.73 12.65
C HIS A 373 -25.41 19.15 12.73
N GLU A 374 -26.23 20.17 13.04
CA GLU A 374 -25.73 21.56 13.12
C GLU A 374 -24.83 21.75 14.35
N THR A 375 -25.27 21.23 15.51
CA THR A 375 -24.47 21.18 16.74
C THR A 375 -23.21 20.35 16.55
N ALA A 376 -23.31 19.17 15.93
CA ALA A 376 -22.14 18.33 15.61
C ALA A 376 -21.11 19.08 14.75
N SER A 377 -21.55 19.75 13.69
CA SER A 377 -20.69 20.52 12.77
C SER A 377 -19.88 21.60 13.51
N LYS A 378 -20.52 22.30 14.45
CA LYS A 378 -19.88 23.33 15.30
C LYS A 378 -18.95 22.75 16.38
N MET A 379 -19.17 21.50 16.82
CA MET A 379 -18.43 20.86 17.92
C MET A 379 -17.23 20.01 17.47
N PHE A 380 -17.31 19.36 16.32
CA PHE A 380 -16.32 18.37 15.88
C PHE A 380 -15.34 18.87 14.82
N PHE A 381 -15.66 19.97 14.16
CA PHE A 381 -14.74 20.68 13.27
C PHE A 381 -14.24 22.01 13.89
N THR A 382 -13.13 22.53 13.38
CA THR A 382 -12.64 23.87 13.68
C THR A 382 -13.44 24.91 12.90
N ASN A 383 -13.94 25.91 13.60
CA ASN A 383 -14.92 26.88 13.12
C ASN A 383 -14.48 28.34 13.37
N THR A 384 -13.17 28.59 13.38
CA THR A 384 -12.63 29.97 13.49
C THR A 384 -12.47 30.58 12.10
N SER A 385 -12.46 31.91 12.02
CA SER A 385 -12.32 32.67 10.76
C SER A 385 -10.90 32.70 10.18
N SER A 386 -9.95 31.94 10.73
CA SER A 386 -8.57 31.85 10.22
C SER A 386 -8.04 30.42 10.27
N ILE A 387 -7.17 30.09 9.32
CA ILE A 387 -6.51 28.78 9.25
C ILE A 387 -5.57 28.59 10.45
N GLU A 388 -4.93 29.67 10.91
CA GLU A 388 -4.11 29.73 12.11
C GLU A 388 -4.91 29.40 13.37
N GLY A 389 -6.07 30.02 13.58
CA GLY A 389 -6.94 29.73 14.73
C GLY A 389 -7.50 28.31 14.72
N ASN A 390 -7.73 27.75 13.53
CA ASN A 390 -8.10 26.34 13.37
C ASN A 390 -6.95 25.40 13.75
N VAL A 391 -5.72 25.69 13.30
CA VAL A 391 -4.52 24.94 13.72
C VAL A 391 -4.28 25.01 15.22
N ASP A 392 -4.35 26.20 15.83
CA ASP A 392 -4.05 26.35 17.25
C ASP A 392 -5.15 25.70 18.14
N LYS A 393 -6.44 25.70 17.71
CA LYS A 393 -7.53 24.91 18.32
C LYS A 393 -7.25 23.40 18.24
N PHE A 394 -6.73 22.92 17.11
CA PHE A 394 -6.37 21.52 16.89
C PHE A 394 -5.15 21.07 17.71
N VAL A 395 -4.04 21.82 17.67
CA VAL A 395 -2.80 21.54 18.42
C VAL A 395 -3.06 21.46 19.91
N ARG A 396 -3.77 22.46 20.47
CA ARG A 396 -4.17 22.44 21.89
C ARG A 396 -4.93 21.15 22.25
N ARG A 397 -5.77 20.66 21.35
CA ARG A 397 -6.56 19.45 21.62
C ARG A 397 -5.72 18.18 21.59
N LEU A 398 -4.68 18.11 20.76
CA LEU A 398 -3.71 17.00 20.79
C LEU A 398 -3.00 16.89 22.16
N ASP A 399 -2.75 18.01 22.84
CA ASP A 399 -2.18 18.02 24.20
C ASP A 399 -3.13 17.48 25.27
N GLU A 400 -4.45 17.50 25.02
CA GLU A 400 -5.48 17.00 25.92
C GLU A 400 -5.76 15.48 25.72
N ILE A 401 -5.15 14.83 24.72
CA ILE A 401 -5.26 13.39 24.49
C ILE A 401 -4.50 12.61 25.57
N LYS A 402 -5.17 11.58 26.12
CA LYS A 402 -4.59 10.61 27.07
C LYS A 402 -4.48 9.26 26.38
N CYS A 403 -3.27 8.84 26.05
CA CYS A 403 -2.93 7.54 25.49
C CYS A 403 -3.31 6.41 26.48
N LEU A 404 -4.35 5.62 26.20
CA LEU A 404 -4.96 4.64 27.13
C LEU A 404 -5.85 3.60 26.40
N GLY A 405 -5.31 2.46 25.97
CA GLY A 405 -6.17 1.37 25.51
C GLY A 405 -5.49 0.28 24.70
N ASP A 406 -6.36 -0.33 23.90
CA ASP A 406 -6.24 -1.38 22.88
C ASP A 406 -7.12 -0.89 21.70
N GLU A 407 -6.92 -1.33 20.46
CA GLU A 407 -7.46 -0.61 19.30
C GLU A 407 -8.77 -1.21 18.72
N ASP A 408 -9.56 -0.41 18.00
CA ASP A 408 -10.65 -0.87 17.09
C ASP A 408 -10.72 0.06 15.87
N THR A 409 -9.77 -0.10 14.96
CA THR A 409 -9.59 0.74 13.77
C THR A 409 -10.81 0.75 12.84
N PRO A 410 -11.47 -0.39 12.53
CA PRO A 410 -12.74 -0.41 11.79
C PRO A 410 -13.85 0.42 12.45
N PHE A 411 -14.06 0.28 13.76
CA PHE A 411 -15.05 1.08 14.49
C PHE A 411 -14.73 2.59 14.46
N ALA A 412 -13.45 2.96 14.55
CA ALA A 412 -13.01 4.34 14.42
C ALA A 412 -13.26 4.92 13.03
N MET A 413 -13.03 4.13 11.96
CA MET A 413 -13.33 4.50 10.58
C MET A 413 -14.84 4.70 10.34
N ASP A 414 -15.69 3.82 10.90
CA ASP A 414 -17.14 3.95 10.81
C ASP A 414 -17.64 5.26 11.46
N CYS A 415 -17.16 5.55 12.68
CA CYS A 415 -17.44 6.82 13.37
C CYS A 415 -16.93 8.03 12.59
N ALA A 416 -15.71 7.95 12.04
CA ALA A 416 -15.08 9.03 11.28
C ALA A 416 -15.86 9.37 10.01
N ALA A 417 -16.35 8.36 9.29
CA ALA A 417 -17.17 8.53 8.10
C ALA A 417 -18.61 9.00 8.41
N ASP A 418 -19.01 9.12 9.68
CA ASP A 418 -20.26 9.76 10.13
C ASP A 418 -20.09 11.19 10.64
N PHE A 419 -18.89 11.77 10.54
CA PHE A 419 -18.68 13.18 10.88
C PHE A 419 -19.54 14.13 10.02
N PRO A 420 -19.88 15.31 10.56
CA PRO A 420 -20.70 16.33 9.90
C PRO A 420 -19.89 17.13 8.87
N PHE A 421 -19.46 16.45 7.81
CA PHE A 421 -18.77 17.03 6.67
C PHE A 421 -19.67 18.04 5.94
N GLU A 422 -19.09 19.13 5.43
CA GLU A 422 -19.80 20.08 4.56
C GLU A 422 -20.13 19.46 3.18
N PRO A 423 -21.10 20.02 2.42
CA PRO A 423 -21.67 19.38 1.23
C PRO A 423 -20.65 18.97 0.16
N ILE A 424 -20.85 17.76 -0.36
CA ILE A 424 -19.96 17.05 -1.30
C ILE A 424 -19.61 17.83 -2.57
N ASN A 425 -20.52 18.68 -3.03
CA ASN A 425 -20.41 19.49 -4.24
C ASN A 425 -19.53 20.74 -4.06
N THR A 426 -19.28 21.18 -2.82
CA THR A 426 -18.48 22.38 -2.51
C THR A 426 -17.24 22.07 -1.67
N THR A 427 -17.14 20.88 -1.06
CA THR A 427 -16.14 20.58 -0.03
C THR A 427 -15.36 19.31 -0.31
N ARG A 428 -14.03 19.41 -0.28
CA ARG A 428 -13.12 18.26 -0.31
C ARG A 428 -13.11 17.59 1.05
N ARG A 429 -13.53 16.32 1.13
CA ARG A 429 -13.63 15.57 2.38
C ARG A 429 -12.48 14.60 2.51
N VAL A 430 -11.81 14.62 3.66
CA VAL A 430 -10.62 13.82 3.90
C VAL A 430 -10.67 13.20 5.30
N ILE A 431 -10.36 11.91 5.38
CA ILE A 431 -9.95 11.23 6.61
C ILE A 431 -8.45 10.94 6.48
N ILE A 432 -7.68 11.31 7.51
CA ILE A 432 -6.28 10.92 7.64
C ILE A 432 -6.17 10.08 8.92
N LEU A 433 -5.95 8.78 8.77
CA LEU A 433 -5.89 7.83 9.87
C LEU A 433 -4.44 7.46 10.18
N PHE A 434 -4.06 7.52 11.45
CA PHE A 434 -2.77 7.00 11.95
C PHE A 434 -3.03 5.97 13.06
N THR A 435 -2.45 4.78 12.95
CA THR A 435 -2.46 3.70 13.97
C THR A 435 -1.16 2.90 13.94
N ASP A 436 -0.72 2.36 15.09
CA ASP A 436 0.43 1.44 15.14
C ASP A 436 0.04 -0.04 15.23
N GLU A 437 -1.26 -0.37 15.14
CA GLU A 437 -1.77 -1.74 15.09
C GLU A 437 -2.45 -2.08 13.75
N ARG A 438 -2.47 -3.37 13.39
CA ARG A 438 -3.14 -3.86 12.16
C ARG A 438 -4.66 -3.72 12.28
N ILE A 439 -5.34 -3.52 11.15
CA ILE A 439 -6.82 -3.39 11.12
C ILE A 439 -7.51 -4.67 11.64
N ASP A 440 -6.90 -5.83 11.40
CA ASP A 440 -7.39 -7.16 11.80
C ASP A 440 -7.12 -7.52 13.28
N ASP A 441 -6.43 -6.66 14.01
CA ASP A 441 -5.95 -6.92 15.37
C ASP A 441 -6.90 -6.32 16.47
N GLY A 442 -6.35 -5.77 17.55
CA GLY A 442 -7.05 -5.06 18.62
C GLY A 442 -8.13 -5.84 19.37
N VAL A 443 -9.16 -5.15 19.85
CA VAL A 443 -10.33 -5.80 20.45
C VAL A 443 -11.12 -6.62 19.42
N SER A 444 -10.91 -6.38 18.13
CA SER A 444 -11.52 -7.14 17.02
C SER A 444 -10.93 -8.55 16.85
N LYS A 445 -9.78 -8.87 17.49
CA LYS A 445 -9.30 -10.25 17.76
C LYS A 445 -10.31 -11.12 18.52
N MET A 446 -11.36 -10.53 19.13
CA MET A 446 -12.40 -11.27 19.88
C MET A 446 -13.62 -11.65 19.02
N LYS A 447 -13.68 -11.24 17.75
CA LYS A 447 -14.71 -11.64 16.76
C LYS A 447 -14.15 -12.73 15.84
N SER A 448 -15.00 -13.40 15.05
CA SER A 448 -14.48 -14.30 14.02
C SER A 448 -13.97 -13.49 12.82
N ILE A 449 -12.83 -13.91 12.27
CA ILE A 449 -12.08 -13.16 11.24
C ILE A 449 -12.97 -12.74 10.05
N GLY A 450 -13.91 -13.60 9.62
CA GLY A 450 -14.82 -13.30 8.51
C GLY A 450 -15.91 -12.25 8.80
N GLU A 451 -16.30 -12.03 10.06
CA GLU A 451 -17.29 -11.01 10.43
C GLU A 451 -16.71 -9.59 10.27
N ASN A 452 -15.40 -9.44 10.53
CA ASN A 452 -14.71 -8.15 10.47
C ASN A 452 -14.65 -7.62 9.03
N TYR A 453 -14.22 -8.40 8.04
CA TYR A 453 -14.16 -7.97 6.63
C TYR A 453 -15.53 -7.55 6.09
N SER A 454 -16.58 -8.34 6.34
CA SER A 454 -17.95 -8.02 5.88
C SER A 454 -18.52 -6.72 6.49
N THR A 455 -17.87 -6.20 7.55
CA THR A 455 -18.17 -4.90 8.14
C THR A 455 -17.27 -3.81 7.56
N LEU A 456 -15.99 -4.11 7.32
CA LEU A 456 -15.03 -3.21 6.65
C LEU A 456 -15.51 -2.83 5.25
N ASP A 457 -16.00 -3.78 4.45
CA ASP A 457 -16.58 -3.54 3.12
C ASP A 457 -17.67 -2.46 3.17
N LYS A 458 -18.59 -2.53 4.15
CA LYS A 458 -19.67 -1.54 4.33
C LYS A 458 -19.14 -0.15 4.70
N ILE A 459 -18.11 -0.10 5.54
CA ILE A 459 -17.47 1.15 5.97
C ILE A 459 -16.78 1.81 4.78
N MET A 460 -16.11 1.03 3.94
CA MET A 460 -15.44 1.49 2.73
C MET A 460 -16.44 1.90 1.64
N ASP A 461 -17.54 1.17 1.49
CA ASP A 461 -18.70 1.59 0.70
C ASP A 461 -19.25 2.94 1.17
N LYS A 462 -19.35 3.18 2.49
CA LYS A 462 -19.81 4.45 3.06
C LYS A 462 -18.83 5.60 2.79
N ILE A 463 -17.53 5.36 2.97
CA ILE A 463 -16.45 6.32 2.67
C ILE A 463 -16.45 6.70 1.19
N SER A 464 -16.54 5.71 0.31
CA SER A 464 -16.61 5.86 -1.15
C SER A 464 -17.85 6.65 -1.58
N LYS A 465 -19.05 6.28 -1.09
CA LYS A 465 -20.32 6.97 -1.39
C LYS A 465 -20.32 8.44 -0.91
N LYS A 466 -19.72 8.75 0.25
CA LYS A 466 -19.54 10.14 0.71
C LYS A 466 -18.42 10.92 -0.01
N HIS A 467 -17.76 10.31 -1.00
CA HIS A 467 -16.56 10.80 -1.71
C HIS A 467 -15.43 11.27 -0.77
N ILE A 468 -15.28 10.62 0.38
CA ILE A 468 -14.22 10.89 1.34
C ILE A 468 -12.92 10.26 0.81
N SER A 469 -11.85 11.05 0.69
CA SER A 469 -10.51 10.50 0.49
C SER A 469 -9.96 9.98 1.82
N LEU A 470 -9.53 8.72 1.85
CA LEU A 470 -8.94 8.08 3.02
C LEU A 470 -7.42 7.96 2.82
N TYR A 471 -6.65 8.61 3.69
CA TYR A 471 -5.20 8.39 3.78
C TYR A 471 -4.92 7.57 5.04
N PHE A 472 -4.50 6.32 4.86
CA PHE A 472 -4.29 5.36 5.96
C PHE A 472 -2.80 5.15 6.19
N TYR A 473 -2.34 5.42 7.42
CA TYR A 473 -0.98 5.19 7.88
C TYR A 473 -1.02 4.17 9.03
N GLY A 474 -0.66 2.93 8.73
CA GLY A 474 -0.61 1.85 9.71
C GLY A 474 0.05 0.59 9.16
N PRO A 475 0.18 -0.47 9.97
CA PRO A 475 0.79 -1.74 9.57
C PRO A 475 0.01 -2.50 8.50
N SER A 476 0.73 -3.27 7.67
CA SER A 476 0.14 -4.15 6.66
C SER A 476 -0.61 -5.34 7.28
N SER A 477 -1.78 -5.66 6.73
CA SER A 477 -2.60 -6.82 7.06
C SER A 477 -3.53 -7.18 5.89
N PRO A 478 -4.19 -8.37 5.88
CA PRO A 478 -5.11 -8.69 4.79
C PRO A 478 -6.27 -7.68 4.64
N ALA A 479 -6.70 -7.01 5.71
CA ALA A 479 -7.63 -5.88 5.61
C ALA A 479 -7.05 -4.65 4.88
N THR A 480 -5.73 -4.40 4.88
CA THR A 480 -5.15 -3.29 4.10
C THR A 480 -5.15 -3.59 2.60
N GLU A 481 -5.11 -4.86 2.19
CA GLU A 481 -5.33 -5.26 0.79
C GLU A 481 -6.75 -4.88 0.34
N VAL A 482 -7.76 -5.19 1.17
CA VAL A 482 -9.16 -4.76 0.94
C VAL A 482 -9.30 -3.24 0.90
N LEU A 483 -8.53 -2.48 1.71
CA LEU A 483 -8.52 -1.02 1.63
C LEU A 483 -7.97 -0.50 0.30
N GLU A 484 -6.90 -1.09 -0.25
CA GLU A 484 -6.25 -0.61 -1.48
C GLU A 484 -7.14 -0.71 -2.73
N ASP A 485 -8.05 -1.68 -2.79
CA ASP A 485 -9.00 -1.84 -3.90
C ASP A 485 -10.06 -0.71 -3.96
N TYR A 486 -10.27 0.06 -2.88
CA TYR A 486 -11.28 1.11 -2.84
C TYR A 486 -10.79 2.44 -3.45
N PRO A 487 -11.61 3.09 -4.31
CA PRO A 487 -11.23 4.36 -4.94
C PRO A 487 -11.07 5.46 -3.90
N ARG A 488 -10.07 6.33 -4.11
CA ARG A 488 -9.69 7.46 -3.22
C ARG A 488 -9.06 7.04 -1.88
N VAL A 489 -8.73 5.76 -1.70
CA VAL A 489 -7.82 5.32 -0.64
C VAL A 489 -6.37 5.58 -1.06
N VAL A 490 -5.54 5.95 -0.08
CA VAL A 490 -4.08 5.97 -0.18
C VAL A 490 -3.56 5.31 1.08
N TYR A 491 -3.17 4.04 0.96
CA TYR A 491 -2.51 3.28 2.02
C TYR A 491 -1.01 3.60 2.06
N GLN A 492 -0.43 3.55 3.26
CA GLN A 492 1.01 3.61 3.48
C GLN A 492 1.39 2.76 4.69
N ASP A 493 2.09 1.66 4.43
CA ASP A 493 2.70 0.83 5.47
C ASP A 493 3.70 1.64 6.31
N VAL A 494 3.57 1.59 7.64
CA VAL A 494 4.50 2.22 8.60
C VAL A 494 5.53 1.24 9.18
N ILE A 495 5.31 -0.07 9.08
CA ILE A 495 6.27 -1.12 9.46
C ILE A 495 7.31 -1.34 8.36
N ALA A 496 6.96 -1.17 7.08
CA ALA A 496 7.93 -1.19 5.97
C ALA A 496 9.02 -0.08 6.07
N TYR A 497 8.85 0.91 6.95
CA TYR A 497 9.88 1.88 7.36
C TYR A 497 10.70 1.44 8.59
N GLN A 498 10.16 0.57 9.46
CA GLN A 498 10.82 0.03 10.64
C GLN A 498 11.96 -0.92 10.31
N ASP A 499 11.89 -1.70 9.22
CA ASP A 499 12.94 -2.66 8.79
C ASP A 499 14.32 -2.02 8.49
N ARG A 500 14.44 -0.71 8.67
CA ARG A 500 15.66 0.10 8.50
C ARG A 500 16.12 0.77 9.81
N HIS A 501 15.37 0.61 10.91
CA HIS A 501 15.53 1.32 12.20
C HIS A 501 15.17 0.40 13.39
N SER A 502 15.05 0.95 14.61
CA SER A 502 14.59 0.18 15.78
C SER A 502 13.05 0.01 15.76
N PRO A 503 12.49 -1.18 16.09
CA PRO A 503 11.04 -1.39 16.17
C PRO A 503 10.35 -0.59 17.30
N THR A 504 11.11 0.14 18.12
CA THR A 504 10.58 1.08 19.12
C THR A 504 10.42 2.51 18.59
N GLU A 505 10.83 2.79 17.35
CA GLU A 505 10.98 4.15 16.79
C GLU A 505 10.14 4.36 15.51
N THR A 506 9.08 3.55 15.32
CA THR A 506 8.19 3.55 14.15
C THR A 506 7.84 4.94 13.65
N TRP A 507 7.24 5.75 14.53
CA TRP A 507 6.80 7.10 14.20
C TRP A 507 7.94 8.09 14.10
N ASP A 508 8.99 7.95 14.91
CA ASP A 508 10.17 8.83 14.88
C ASP A 508 10.99 8.69 13.59
N SER A 509 10.97 7.50 12.97
CA SER A 509 11.56 7.27 11.65
C SER A 509 10.72 7.89 10.50
N LEU A 510 9.40 7.95 10.66
CA LEU A 510 8.49 8.50 9.66
C LEU A 510 8.54 10.04 9.69
N ASN A 511 8.95 10.65 8.58
CA ASN A 511 8.96 12.10 8.45
C ASN A 511 7.53 12.65 8.23
N ILE A 512 6.72 12.67 9.29
CA ILE A 512 5.33 13.14 9.28
C ILE A 512 5.25 14.57 8.70
N GLY A 513 6.29 15.40 8.90
CA GLY A 513 6.38 16.73 8.30
C GLY A 513 6.44 16.78 6.78
N ARG A 514 7.02 15.76 6.11
CA ARG A 514 6.97 15.60 4.64
C ARG A 514 5.67 14.95 4.20
N VAL A 515 5.17 13.97 4.95
CA VAL A 515 3.88 13.31 4.69
C VAL A 515 2.76 14.36 4.65
N LEU A 516 2.62 15.16 5.72
CA LEU A 516 1.65 16.25 5.81
C LEU A 516 1.79 17.29 4.70
N GLU A 517 3.01 17.65 4.30
CA GLU A 517 3.23 18.60 3.21
C GLU A 517 2.79 18.02 1.85
N SER A 518 3.02 16.71 1.63
CA SER A 518 2.56 15.99 0.44
C SER A 518 1.04 15.86 0.42
N LEU A 519 0.43 15.48 1.55
CA LEU A 519 -1.02 15.41 1.72
C LEU A 519 -1.68 16.76 1.43
N GLY A 520 -1.19 17.85 2.02
CA GLY A 520 -1.72 19.19 1.77
C GLY A 520 -1.68 19.56 0.29
N LYS A 521 -0.59 19.26 -0.43
CA LYS A 521 -0.46 19.49 -1.88
C LYS A 521 -1.35 18.58 -2.73
N SER A 522 -1.60 17.34 -2.29
CA SER A 522 -2.47 16.39 -2.97
C SER A 522 -3.93 16.84 -2.85
N ILE A 523 -4.38 17.06 -1.62
CA ILE A 523 -5.76 17.48 -1.30
C ILE A 523 -6.06 18.84 -1.95
N SER A 524 -5.17 19.83 -1.83
CA SER A 524 -5.43 21.18 -2.35
C SER A 524 -5.51 21.27 -3.88
N ARG A 525 -5.04 20.24 -4.59
CA ARG A 525 -5.12 20.12 -6.06
C ARG A 525 -6.23 19.21 -6.56
N SER A 526 -6.88 18.43 -5.68
CA SER A 526 -7.96 17.52 -6.06
C SER A 526 -9.16 18.28 -6.65
N ALA A 527 -9.83 17.66 -7.62
CA ALA A 527 -11.07 18.17 -8.20
C ALA A 527 -12.30 17.59 -7.50
N LEU A 528 -13.34 18.42 -7.35
CA LEU A 528 -14.67 17.97 -6.97
C LEU A 528 -15.35 17.32 -8.20
N SER A 529 -16.10 16.25 -7.99
CA SER A 529 -16.63 15.41 -9.07
C SER A 529 -18.00 14.80 -8.78
N ALA A 530 -18.70 15.29 -7.76
CA ALA A 530 -19.98 14.77 -7.29
C ALA A 530 -20.92 15.93 -6.97
N THR A 531 -22.18 15.78 -7.38
CA THR A 531 -23.19 16.86 -7.37
C THR A 531 -24.29 16.66 -6.33
N GLU A 532 -24.45 15.43 -5.84
CA GLU A 532 -25.55 15.01 -4.95
C GLU A 532 -24.97 14.12 -3.84
N GLU A 533 -25.60 14.18 -2.66
CA GLU A 533 -25.20 13.44 -1.47
C GLU A 533 -25.97 12.12 -1.40
N PRO A 534 -25.34 10.94 -1.61
CA PRO A 534 -26.07 9.68 -1.56
C PRO A 534 -26.43 9.29 -0.12
N GLU A 535 -27.63 8.75 0.07
CA GLU A 535 -28.01 8.13 1.34
C GLU A 535 -27.05 7.00 1.71
N THR A 536 -26.62 6.98 2.96
CA THR A 536 -25.67 6.00 3.50
C THR A 536 -26.11 5.57 4.91
N GLU A 537 -25.92 4.28 5.20
CA GLU A 537 -26.11 3.73 6.55
C GLU A 537 -25.14 4.43 7.51
N ARG A 538 -25.68 5.05 8.57
CA ARG A 538 -24.90 5.62 9.69
C ARG A 538 -24.84 4.59 10.81
N ALA A 539 -23.77 4.61 11.60
CA ALA A 539 -23.56 3.68 12.70
C ALA A 539 -23.69 2.20 12.29
N ILE A 540 -22.72 1.70 11.53
CA ILE A 540 -22.70 0.31 11.03
C ILE A 540 -22.53 -0.69 12.20
N TYR A 541 -21.96 -0.25 13.34
CA TYR A 541 -21.94 -1.01 14.60
C TYR A 541 -23.14 -0.69 15.54
N HIS A 542 -24.14 0.03 15.06
CA HIS A 542 -25.33 0.51 15.79
C HIS A 542 -24.99 1.36 17.03
N GLN A 543 -23.86 2.07 16.99
CA GLN A 543 -23.35 2.89 18.08
C GLN A 543 -24.17 4.15 18.40
N ASP A 544 -25.09 4.53 17.52
CA ASP A 544 -26.16 5.50 17.79
C ASP A 544 -27.11 5.01 18.90
N THR A 545 -27.26 3.70 19.06
CA THR A 545 -28.14 3.08 20.08
C THR A 545 -27.42 2.74 21.40
N TRP A 546 -26.10 2.89 21.48
CA TRP A 546 -25.33 2.48 22.66
C TRP A 546 -25.47 3.47 23.83
N SER A 547 -25.71 2.93 25.03
CA SER A 547 -25.78 3.69 26.29
C SER A 547 -24.48 4.45 26.62
N GLU A 548 -24.56 5.52 27.43
CA GLU A 548 -23.40 6.23 28.02
C GLU A 548 -22.40 5.27 28.70
N ASP A 549 -22.90 4.15 29.21
CA ASP A 549 -22.16 3.04 29.83
C ASP A 549 -21.16 2.32 28.88
N SER A 550 -21.34 2.44 27.56
CA SER A 550 -20.40 1.92 26.55
C SER A 550 -19.26 2.91 26.23
N TRP A 551 -19.36 4.15 26.72
CA TRP A 551 -18.52 5.29 26.32
C TRP A 551 -17.59 5.83 27.43
N ASN A 552 -17.69 5.31 28.66
CA ASN A 552 -17.00 5.83 29.85
C ASN A 552 -16.09 4.80 30.54
#